data_AF-A0A8T6WMF2-F1
#
_entry.id   AF-A0A8T6WMF2-F1
#
_cell.length_a   1.000
_cell.length_b   1.000
_cell.length_c   1.000
_cell.angle_alpha   90.00
_cell.angle_beta   90.00
_cell.angle_gamma   90.00
#
_symmetry.space_group_name_H-M   'P 1'
#
loop_
_entity.id
_entity.type
_entity.pdbx_description
1 polymer ?
#
loop_
_entity_poly.entity_id
_entity_poly.type
_entity_poly.pdbx_seq_one_letter_code
_entity_poly.pdbx_strand_id
1 'polypeptide(L)'
;PLSVEEIAKSLNLQPITIRHHLQSLEEAGFIEKNEQRSGVVGRPKIYYKIAEKPKIVSFPRRRYLTLSNFLINTLKFTLGTKRAQKLLWKVGIEMSENIIKKLELEHNIKEWSPKEYEEFFIKQYLKESGAEPEIIEAGDKKIVYRLHKCLFFEMALKMPAM
;
A
#
# COMPACT_ATOMS: atom_id res chain seq x y z
N PRO A 1 -17.24 5.13 4.07
CA PRO A 1 -17.96 4.02 4.73
C PRO A 1 -19.22 3.71 3.91
N LEU A 2 -19.55 2.43 3.71
CA LEU A 2 -20.67 2.01 2.84
C LEU A 2 -21.55 0.98 3.56
N SER A 3 -22.86 0.99 3.29
CA SER A 3 -23.77 -0.07 3.75
C SER A 3 -23.66 -1.33 2.89
N VAL A 4 -24.24 -2.44 3.36
CA VAL A 4 -24.31 -3.69 2.58
C VAL A 4 -25.02 -3.46 1.25
N GLU A 5 -26.09 -2.68 1.25
CA GLU A 5 -26.91 -2.38 0.07
C GLU A 5 -26.12 -1.55 -0.96
N GLU A 6 -25.33 -0.57 -0.51
CA GLU A 6 -24.46 0.23 -1.37
C GLU A 6 -23.36 -0.62 -2.03
N ILE A 7 -22.72 -1.49 -1.24
CA ILE A 7 -21.68 -2.41 -1.73
C ILE A 7 -22.26 -3.46 -2.69
N ALA A 8 -23.43 -4.02 -2.36
CA ALA A 8 -24.13 -4.97 -3.21
C ALA A 8 -24.50 -4.34 -4.56
N LYS A 9 -24.99 -3.10 -4.54
CA LYS A 9 -25.31 -2.36 -5.76
C LYS A 9 -24.08 -2.07 -6.62
N SER A 10 -22.96 -1.64 -6.03
CA SER A 10 -21.74 -1.32 -6.79
C SER A 10 -21.08 -2.55 -7.42
N LEU A 11 -21.23 -3.72 -6.79
CA LEU A 11 -20.69 -4.98 -7.29
C LEU A 11 -21.69 -5.80 -8.12
N ASN A 12 -22.94 -5.31 -8.28
CA ASN A 12 -24.03 -6.02 -8.93
C ASN A 12 -24.26 -7.43 -8.35
N LEU A 13 -24.23 -7.55 -7.01
CA LEU A 13 -24.39 -8.80 -6.25
C LEU A 13 -25.58 -8.70 -5.29
N GLN A 14 -26.05 -9.86 -4.81
CA GLN A 14 -27.11 -9.91 -3.79
C GLN A 14 -26.58 -9.55 -2.40
N PRO A 15 -27.33 -8.82 -1.56
CA PRO A 15 -26.90 -8.43 -0.22
C PRO A 15 -26.48 -9.60 0.68
N ILE A 16 -27.13 -10.77 0.54
CA ILE A 16 -26.79 -11.96 1.33
C ILE A 16 -25.37 -12.46 1.02
N THR A 17 -24.98 -12.46 -0.26
CA THR A 17 -23.64 -12.85 -0.72
C THR A 17 -22.58 -11.90 -0.15
N ILE A 18 -22.86 -10.58 -0.21
CA ILE A 18 -21.95 -9.56 0.32
C ILE A 18 -21.77 -9.71 1.84
N ARG A 19 -22.82 -10.04 2.61
CA ARG A 19 -22.71 -10.22 4.06
C ARG A 19 -21.70 -11.31 4.43
N HIS A 20 -21.69 -12.43 3.72
CA HIS A 20 -20.71 -13.50 3.96
C HIS A 20 -19.28 -13.02 3.69
N HIS A 21 -19.04 -12.33 2.58
CA HIS A 21 -17.71 -11.80 2.27
C HIS A 21 -17.26 -10.73 3.27
N LEU A 22 -18.14 -9.81 3.65
CA LEU A 22 -17.83 -8.77 4.63
C LEU A 22 -17.49 -9.37 6.00
N GLN A 23 -18.20 -10.43 6.43
CA GLN A 23 -17.87 -11.12 7.66
C GLN A 23 -16.44 -11.71 7.60
N SER A 24 -16.08 -12.41 6.52
CA SER A 24 -14.72 -12.94 6.37
C SER A 24 -13.65 -11.84 6.34
N LEU A 25 -13.94 -10.71 5.69
CA LEU A 25 -13.04 -9.55 5.65
C LEU A 25 -12.90 -8.88 7.02
N GLU A 26 -13.98 -8.79 7.80
CA GLU A 26 -13.99 -8.26 9.16
C GLU A 26 -13.20 -9.17 10.11
N GLU A 27 -13.41 -10.47 10.05
CA GLU A 27 -12.67 -11.47 10.83
C GLU A 27 -11.17 -11.45 10.51
N ALA A 28 -10.81 -11.30 9.23
CA ALA A 28 -9.44 -11.12 8.79
C ALA A 28 -8.86 -9.73 9.17
N GLY A 29 -9.72 -8.77 9.53
CA GLY A 29 -9.33 -7.41 9.93
C GLY A 29 -8.99 -6.47 8.78
N PHE A 30 -9.53 -6.71 7.59
CA PHE A 30 -9.42 -5.81 6.43
C PHE A 30 -10.42 -4.65 6.46
N ILE A 31 -11.54 -4.84 7.17
CA ILE A 31 -12.59 -3.84 7.28
C ILE A 31 -13.03 -3.67 8.74
N GLU A 32 -13.55 -2.49 9.04
CA GLU A 32 -14.16 -2.15 10.33
C GLU A 32 -15.66 -1.94 10.16
N LYS A 33 -16.44 -2.52 11.08
CA LYS A 33 -17.89 -2.40 11.16
C LYS A 33 -18.25 -1.28 12.13
N ASN A 34 -19.01 -0.29 11.66
CA ASN A 34 -19.53 0.81 12.46
C ASN A 34 -21.06 0.79 12.48
N GLU A 35 -21.65 0.80 13.67
CA GLU A 35 -23.10 0.93 13.84
C GLU A 35 -23.45 2.41 13.99
N GLN A 36 -24.22 2.95 13.04
CA GLN A 36 -24.83 4.26 13.20
C GLN A 36 -26.25 4.09 13.74
N ARG A 37 -26.44 4.53 14.99
CA ARG A 37 -27.76 4.79 15.55
C ARG A 37 -28.18 6.19 15.15
N SER A 38 -28.90 6.31 14.04
CA SER A 38 -29.72 7.49 13.80
C SER A 38 -30.77 7.50 14.90
N GLY A 39 -30.88 8.57 15.71
CA GLY A 39 -31.73 8.64 16.91
C GLY A 39 -33.25 8.50 16.70
N VAL A 40 -33.68 7.88 15.60
CA VAL A 40 -35.06 7.52 15.27
C VAL A 40 -35.29 6.05 15.64
N VAL A 41 -36.47 5.71 16.16
CA VAL A 41 -36.86 4.34 16.48
C VAL A 41 -36.68 3.45 15.24
N GLY A 42 -35.76 2.49 15.29
CA GLY A 42 -35.44 1.62 14.16
C GLY A 42 -34.22 0.73 14.40
N ARG A 43 -34.04 -0.28 13.55
CA ARG A 43 -32.84 -1.15 13.58
C ARG A 43 -31.60 -0.30 13.22
N PRO A 44 -30.50 -0.38 14.01
CA PRO A 44 -29.26 0.31 13.69
C PRO A 44 -28.78 -0.02 12.27
N LYS A 45 -28.31 0.99 11.54
CA LYS A 45 -27.67 0.79 10.24
C LYS A 45 -26.20 0.43 10.44
N ILE A 46 -25.74 -0.60 9.73
CA ILE A 46 -24.37 -1.07 9.78
C ILE A 46 -23.65 -0.53 8.55
N TYR A 47 -22.50 0.10 8.77
CA TYR A 47 -21.61 0.59 7.73
C TYR A 47 -20.25 -0.08 7.86
N TYR A 48 -19.62 -0.35 6.72
CA TYR A 48 -18.29 -0.93 6.63
C TYR A 48 -17.33 0.09 6.04
N LYS A 49 -16.11 0.16 6.57
CA LYS A 49 -15.00 0.92 5.99
C LYS A 49 -13.75 0.05 5.97
N ILE A 50 -12.80 0.36 5.09
CA ILE A 50 -11.47 -0.27 5.13
C ILE A 50 -10.83 0.02 6.48
N ALA A 51 -10.21 -0.99 7.10
CA ALA A 51 -9.55 -0.85 8.38
C ALA A 51 -8.40 0.16 8.30
N GLU A 52 -8.31 1.08 9.26
CA GLU A 52 -7.27 2.12 9.25
C GLU A 52 -5.91 1.56 9.68
N LYS A 53 -5.92 0.50 10.49
CA LYS A 53 -4.70 -0.22 10.90
C LYS A 53 -4.64 -1.53 10.13
N PRO A 54 -3.69 -1.69 9.18
CA PRO A 54 -3.54 -2.94 8.46
C PRO A 54 -3.16 -4.04 9.44
N LYS A 55 -4.00 -5.07 9.58
CA LYS A 55 -3.52 -6.35 10.10
C LYS A 55 -2.75 -7.01 8.97
N ILE A 56 -1.45 -7.27 9.16
CA ILE A 56 -0.69 -8.11 8.23
C ILE A 56 -1.26 -9.52 8.32
N VAL A 57 -2.16 -9.83 7.39
CA VAL A 57 -2.71 -11.17 7.22
C VAL A 57 -1.61 -12.02 6.61
N SER A 58 -0.90 -12.75 7.45
CA SER A 58 0.11 -13.72 7.03
C SER A 58 -0.13 -15.04 7.73
N PHE A 59 -0.12 -16.13 6.96
CA PHE A 59 -0.13 -17.47 7.48
C PHE A 59 1.06 -18.27 6.91
N PRO A 60 1.92 -18.85 7.76
CA PRO A 60 1.98 -18.65 9.22
C PRO A 60 2.29 -17.18 9.56
N ARG A 61 2.03 -16.77 10.80
CA ARG A 61 2.32 -15.39 11.24
C ARG A 61 3.81 -15.07 10.99
N ARG A 62 4.09 -14.08 10.14
CA ARG A 62 5.44 -13.59 9.87
C ARG A 62 5.69 -12.29 10.63
N ARG A 63 6.90 -12.13 11.19
CA ARG A 63 7.27 -10.95 12.00
C ARG A 63 8.25 -10.02 11.28
N TYR A 64 8.13 -9.88 9.96
CA TYR A 64 9.06 -9.08 9.15
C TYR A 64 9.14 -7.62 9.60
N LEU A 65 8.03 -6.97 9.93
CA LEU A 65 8.07 -5.60 10.48
C LEU A 65 8.85 -5.50 11.80
N THR A 66 8.77 -6.52 12.66
CA THR A 66 9.55 -6.55 13.92
C THR A 66 11.04 -6.70 13.60
N LEU A 67 11.38 -7.62 12.70
CA LEU A 67 12.77 -7.85 12.27
C LEU A 67 13.36 -6.59 11.63
N SER A 68 12.67 -5.97 10.67
CA SER A 68 13.11 -4.74 10.02
C SER A 68 13.30 -3.61 11.03
N ASN A 69 12.38 -3.45 11.98
CA ASN A 69 12.55 -2.47 13.06
C ASN A 69 13.79 -2.74 13.92
N PHE A 70 14.08 -3.99 14.24
CA PHE A 70 15.29 -4.33 14.98
C PHE A 70 16.55 -4.01 14.15
N LEU A 71 16.59 -4.46 12.89
CA LEU A 71 17.73 -4.23 11.99
C LEU A 71 18.05 -2.75 11.81
N ILE A 72 17.05 -1.90 11.51
CA ILE A 72 17.30 -0.47 11.31
C ILE A 72 17.75 0.20 12.62
N ASN A 73 17.17 -0.16 13.76
CA ASN A 73 17.62 0.37 15.05
C ASN A 73 19.05 -0.08 15.39
N THR A 74 19.40 -1.33 15.13
CA THR A 74 20.77 -1.83 15.28
C THR A 74 21.73 -1.07 14.38
N LEU A 75 21.39 -0.83 13.11
CA LEU A 75 22.21 -0.02 12.19
C LEU A 75 22.45 1.40 12.72
N LYS A 76 21.40 2.04 13.24
CA LYS A 76 21.51 3.37 13.85
C LYS A 76 22.42 3.36 15.07
N PHE A 77 22.27 2.37 15.94
CA PHE A 77 23.06 2.25 17.15
C PHE A 77 24.54 1.99 16.85
N THR A 78 24.85 1.10 15.90
CA THR A 78 26.22 0.70 15.59
C THR A 78 26.97 1.72 14.73
N LEU A 79 26.29 2.35 13.75
CA LEU A 79 26.93 3.26 12.79
C LEU A 79 26.73 4.74 13.13
N GLY A 80 25.75 5.05 13.97
CA GLY A 80 25.21 6.40 14.14
C GLY A 80 24.26 6.80 13.00
N THR A 81 23.30 7.68 13.29
CA THR A 81 22.20 8.06 12.38
C THR A 81 22.67 8.48 10.98
N LYS A 82 23.66 9.38 10.87
CA LYS A 82 24.13 9.89 9.57
C LYS A 82 24.70 8.80 8.66
N ARG A 83 25.50 7.87 9.22
CA ARG A 83 26.09 6.77 8.44
C ARG A 83 25.04 5.72 8.10
N ALA A 84 24.12 5.44 9.02
CA ALA A 84 23.00 4.54 8.77
C ALA A 84 22.10 5.05 7.62
N GLN A 85 21.74 6.35 7.62
CA GLN A 85 21.01 6.98 6.51
C GLN A 85 21.76 6.85 5.19
N LYS A 86 23.06 7.16 5.15
CA LYS A 86 23.87 7.02 3.94
C LYS A 86 23.90 5.60 3.42
N LEU A 87 23.95 4.60 4.31
CA LEU A 87 23.92 3.19 3.95
C LEU A 87 22.54 2.80 3.39
N LEU A 88 21.45 3.15 4.07
CA LEU A 88 20.08 2.86 3.60
C LEU A 88 19.79 3.53 2.25
N TRP A 89 20.26 4.76 2.04
CA TRP A 89 20.19 5.43 0.75
C TRP A 89 20.88 4.62 -0.35
N LYS A 90 22.10 4.12 -0.09
CA LYS A 90 22.83 3.28 -1.03
C LYS A 90 22.07 1.98 -1.34
N VAL A 91 21.54 1.31 -0.30
CA VAL A 91 20.72 0.09 -0.48
C VAL A 91 19.47 0.41 -1.31
N GLY A 92 18.83 1.56 -1.11
CA GLY A 92 17.69 2.00 -1.91
C GLY A 92 18.02 2.17 -3.40
N ILE A 93 19.20 2.72 -3.71
CA ILE A 93 19.70 2.81 -5.10
C ILE A 93 19.95 1.42 -5.67
N GLU A 94 20.64 0.53 -4.95
CA GLU A 94 20.90 -0.83 -5.42
C GLU A 94 19.58 -1.61 -5.65
N MET A 95 18.58 -1.41 -4.78
CA MET A 95 17.25 -1.98 -4.96
C MET A 95 16.57 -1.44 -6.22
N SER A 96 16.58 -0.12 -6.44
CA SER A 96 15.93 0.48 -7.61
C SER A 96 16.61 0.05 -8.92
N GLU A 97 17.94 -0.01 -8.95
CA GLU A 97 18.68 -0.52 -10.11
C GLU A 97 18.28 -1.96 -10.48
N ASN A 98 18.10 -2.83 -9.49
CA ASN A 98 17.65 -4.20 -9.72
C ASN A 98 16.21 -4.26 -10.26
N ILE A 99 15.32 -3.39 -9.77
CA ILE A 99 13.95 -3.29 -10.28
C ILE A 99 13.95 -2.81 -11.73
N ILE A 100 14.72 -1.76 -12.05
CA ILE A 100 14.82 -1.22 -13.40
C ILE A 100 15.37 -2.28 -14.38
N LYS A 101 16.45 -2.98 -14.02
CA LYS A 101 17.00 -4.07 -14.84
C LYS A 101 15.99 -5.19 -15.09
N LYS A 102 15.19 -5.53 -14.08
CA LYS A 102 14.12 -6.53 -14.23
C LYS A 102 13.07 -6.04 -15.25
N LEU A 103 12.60 -4.81 -15.13
CA LEU A 103 11.64 -4.23 -16.06
C LEU A 103 12.20 -4.12 -17.49
N GLU A 104 13.46 -3.77 -17.64
CA GLU A 104 14.15 -3.72 -18.93
C GLU A 104 14.15 -5.09 -19.62
N LEU A 105 14.44 -6.15 -18.88
CA LEU A 105 14.42 -7.53 -19.38
C LEU A 105 13.00 -8.01 -19.71
N GLU A 106 12.03 -7.74 -18.84
CA GLU A 106 10.65 -8.19 -19.01
C GLU A 106 9.96 -7.52 -20.21
N HIS A 107 10.25 -6.23 -20.44
CA HIS A 107 9.59 -5.42 -21.48
C HIS A 107 10.49 -5.09 -22.67
N ASN A 108 11.70 -5.65 -22.73
CA ASN A 108 12.70 -5.41 -23.78
C ASN A 108 13.04 -3.91 -23.97
N ILE A 109 13.12 -3.15 -22.88
CA ILE A 109 13.43 -1.72 -22.89
C ILE A 109 14.94 -1.55 -23.07
N LYS A 110 15.34 -0.89 -24.16
CA LYS A 110 16.75 -0.55 -24.42
C LYS A 110 17.11 0.86 -23.94
N GLU A 111 16.14 1.75 -23.98
CA GLU A 111 16.27 3.14 -23.56
C GLU A 111 14.94 3.57 -22.94
N TRP A 112 15.01 4.27 -21.81
CA TRP A 112 13.82 4.75 -21.11
C TRP A 112 13.40 6.12 -21.65
N SER A 113 12.22 6.19 -22.25
CA SER A 113 11.48 7.44 -22.42
C SER A 113 10.49 7.64 -21.26
N PRO A 114 9.95 8.86 -21.08
CA PRO A 114 8.87 9.10 -20.14
C PRO A 114 7.69 8.15 -20.36
N LYS A 115 7.36 7.79 -21.61
CA LYS A 115 6.24 6.88 -21.88
C LYS A 115 6.48 5.48 -21.32
N GLU A 116 7.68 4.90 -21.51
CA GLU A 116 8.00 3.60 -20.89
C GLU A 116 8.03 3.70 -19.36
N TYR A 117 8.54 4.80 -18.81
CA TYR A 117 8.56 5.03 -17.36
C TYR A 117 7.15 5.12 -16.77
N GLU A 118 6.24 5.85 -17.42
CA GLU A 118 4.85 5.94 -17.01
C GLU A 118 4.17 4.57 -17.03
N GLU A 119 4.34 3.80 -18.10
CA GLU A 119 3.63 2.54 -18.28
C GLU A 119 4.16 1.44 -17.36
N PHE A 120 5.47 1.18 -17.41
CA PHE A 120 6.05 -0.01 -16.77
C PHE A 120 6.48 0.24 -15.33
N PHE A 121 6.99 1.44 -15.01
CA PHE A 121 7.37 1.74 -13.64
C PHE A 121 6.18 2.27 -12.82
N ILE A 122 5.48 3.30 -13.31
CA ILE A 122 4.42 3.93 -12.53
C ILE A 122 3.12 3.09 -12.56
N LYS A 123 2.53 2.88 -13.74
CA LYS A 123 1.21 2.24 -13.86
C LYS A 123 1.23 0.76 -13.58
N GLN A 124 2.36 0.08 -13.85
CA GLN A 124 2.54 -1.32 -13.54
C GLN A 124 3.25 -1.51 -12.18
N TYR A 125 4.57 -1.32 -12.09
CA TYR A 125 5.35 -1.72 -10.91
C TYR A 125 4.87 -1.05 -9.60
N LEU A 126 4.71 0.27 -9.56
CA LEU A 126 4.27 0.96 -8.34
C LEU A 126 2.83 0.60 -7.96
N LYS A 127 1.94 0.39 -8.95
CA LYS A 127 0.56 -0.03 -8.70
C LYS A 127 0.49 -1.45 -8.15
N GLU A 128 1.20 -2.40 -8.77
CA GLU A 128 1.29 -3.79 -8.31
C GLU A 128 1.95 -3.90 -6.94
N SER A 129 2.90 -3.01 -6.65
CA SER A 129 3.51 -2.89 -5.31
C SER A 129 2.54 -2.33 -4.27
N GLY A 130 1.41 -1.75 -4.67
CA GLY A 130 0.38 -1.21 -3.78
C GLY A 130 0.51 0.28 -3.45
N ALA A 131 1.33 1.04 -4.19
CA ALA A 131 1.55 2.47 -3.94
C ALA A 131 0.40 3.38 -4.41
N GLU A 132 -0.54 2.84 -5.21
CA GLU A 132 -1.68 3.56 -5.80
C GLU A 132 -1.26 4.91 -6.44
N PRO A 133 -0.52 4.88 -7.55
CA PRO A 133 -0.07 6.08 -8.22
C PRO A 133 -1.19 6.76 -9.03
N GLU A 134 -1.17 8.10 -9.04
CA GLU A 134 -2.02 8.98 -9.84
C GLU A 134 -1.12 9.88 -10.71
N ILE A 135 -1.30 9.85 -12.04
CA ILE A 135 -0.58 10.76 -12.95
C ILE A 135 -1.25 12.14 -12.89
N ILE A 136 -0.48 13.16 -12.56
CA ILE A 136 -0.92 14.56 -12.50
C ILE A 136 -0.59 15.30 -13.80
N GLU A 137 0.59 15.03 -14.36
CA GLU A 137 1.08 15.62 -15.61
C GLU A 137 1.96 14.58 -16.29
N ALA A 138 1.77 14.37 -17.59
CA ALA A 138 2.63 13.53 -18.42
C ALA A 138 2.97 14.26 -19.72
N GLY A 139 4.25 14.39 -20.00
CA GLY A 139 4.76 14.96 -21.26
C GLY A 139 6.11 14.36 -21.63
N ASP A 140 6.62 14.75 -22.80
CA ASP A 140 7.78 14.11 -23.44
C ASP A 140 9.12 14.27 -22.68
N LYS A 141 9.17 15.13 -21.66
CA LYS A 141 10.39 15.38 -20.86
C LYS A 141 10.20 15.24 -19.35
N LYS A 142 8.95 15.18 -18.88
CA LYS A 142 8.63 15.27 -17.46
C LYS A 142 7.33 14.53 -17.18
N ILE A 143 7.33 13.79 -16.08
CA ILE A 143 6.13 13.19 -15.50
C ILE A 143 6.02 13.67 -14.05
N VAL A 144 4.81 14.06 -13.66
CA VAL A 144 4.45 14.35 -12.28
C VAL A 144 3.38 13.35 -11.86
N TYR A 145 3.62 12.64 -10.77
CA TYR A 145 2.67 11.69 -10.21
C TYR A 145 2.59 11.85 -8.69
N ARG A 146 1.45 11.44 -8.14
CA ARG A 146 1.18 11.38 -6.71
C ARG A 146 1.05 9.92 -6.28
N LEU A 147 1.63 9.57 -5.14
CA LEU A 147 1.41 8.28 -4.50
C LEU A 147 0.39 8.45 -3.38
N HIS A 148 -0.70 7.68 -3.43
CA HIS A 148 -1.73 7.71 -2.39
C HIS A 148 -1.40 6.79 -1.21
N LYS A 149 -0.48 5.83 -1.41
CA LYS A 149 -0.04 4.89 -0.37
C LYS A 149 1.49 4.77 -0.30
N CYS A 150 2.01 4.81 0.92
CA CYS A 150 3.43 4.54 1.17
C CYS A 150 3.66 3.05 1.38
N LEU A 151 4.54 2.44 0.58
CA LEU A 151 4.91 1.03 0.65
C LEU A 151 5.56 0.62 1.99
N PHE A 152 6.10 1.60 2.72
CA PHE A 152 6.83 1.40 3.97
C PHE A 152 6.21 2.20 5.13
N PHE A 153 4.91 2.50 5.07
CA PHE A 153 4.22 3.44 5.97
C PHE A 153 4.52 3.19 7.46
N GLU A 154 4.42 1.94 7.92
CA GLU A 154 4.63 1.57 9.32
C GLU A 154 6.07 1.85 9.78
N MET A 155 7.05 1.67 8.89
CA MET A 155 8.45 1.94 9.17
C MET A 155 8.74 3.44 9.09
N ALA A 156 8.22 4.13 8.08
CA ALA A 156 8.37 5.57 7.90
C ALA A 156 7.81 6.37 9.09
N LEU A 157 6.65 5.97 9.63
CA LEU A 157 6.08 6.59 10.84
C LEU A 157 6.96 6.40 12.08
N LYS A 158 7.55 5.22 12.24
CA LYS A 158 8.44 4.92 13.39
C LYS A 158 9.79 5.61 13.28
N MET A 159 10.25 5.85 12.05
CA MET A 159 11.60 6.34 11.77
C MET A 159 11.56 7.44 10.70
N PRO A 160 10.90 8.59 10.95
CA PRO A 160 10.70 9.62 9.93
C PRO A 160 12.00 10.31 9.51
N ALA A 161 13.03 10.21 10.34
CA ALA A 161 14.37 10.74 10.10
C ALA A 161 15.35 9.66 9.61
N MET A 162 14.88 8.55 9.06
CA MET A 162 15.72 7.52 8.41
C MET A 162 15.36 7.36 6.94
#